data_AF-A0A1D6INJ7-F1
#
_entry.id   AF-A0A1D6INJ7-F1
#
_cell.length_a   1.000
_cell.length_b   1.000
_cell.length_c   1.000
_cell.angle_alpha   90.00
_cell.angle_beta   90.00
_cell.angle_gamma   90.00
#
_symmetry.space_group_name_H-M   'P 1'
#
loop_
_entity.id
_entity.type
_entity.pdbx_description
1 polymer ?
#
loop_
_entity_poly.entity_id
_entity_poly.type
_entity_poly.pdbx_seq_one_letter_code
_entity_poly.pdbx_strand_id
1 'polypeptide(L)'
;MENVIHVLSKNFLPLQPGTADIVFSICYNADRWDLLSKYAERFVKAGVKLHRAAFDIWMDFAAKVGDSQSIWHINSLRGRSVKHYTLATGFACAKGSLLDRKPENAADKIKLLYEHLPDQKKPFVKDELEKLIAGWPTEVVKRQKKDKRKELEEALMKDIPTMVDCLTKSGLDIPVELDKLATPQLQVA
;
A
#
# COMPACT_ATOMS: atom_id res chain seq x y z
N MET A 1 26.55 16.39 -6.82
CA MET A 1 25.16 16.81 -7.16
C MET A 1 24.49 17.21 -5.85
N GLU A 2 24.30 18.50 -5.60
CA GLU A 2 23.66 18.95 -4.35
C GLU A 2 22.20 18.51 -4.32
N ASN A 3 21.77 17.93 -3.20
CA ASN A 3 20.40 17.50 -3.02
C ASN A 3 19.51 18.74 -2.79
N VAL A 4 18.34 18.83 -3.42
CA VAL A 4 17.40 19.95 -3.24
C VAL A 4 17.12 20.22 -1.75
N ILE A 5 17.02 19.18 -0.92
CA ILE A 5 16.84 19.32 0.53
C ILE A 5 18.05 19.97 1.21
N HIS A 6 19.27 19.65 0.74
CA HIS A 6 20.50 20.25 1.27
C HIS A 6 20.56 21.74 0.96
N VAL A 7 20.14 22.13 -0.25
CA VAL A 7 20.05 23.55 -0.65
C VAL A 7 18.99 24.27 0.18
N LEU A 8 17.80 23.69 0.37
CA LEU A 8 16.75 24.29 1.20
C LEU A 8 17.22 24.47 2.66
N SER A 9 17.86 23.45 3.22
CA SER A 9 18.43 23.51 4.59
C SER A 9 19.52 24.57 4.73
N LYS A 10 20.43 24.69 3.75
CA LYS A 10 21.48 25.72 3.75
C LYS A 10 20.91 27.15 3.71
N ASN A 11 19.73 27.32 3.13
CA ASN A 11 19.06 28.61 3.00
C ASN A 11 18.00 28.86 4.09
N PHE A 12 17.99 28.05 5.16
CA PHE A 12 17.02 28.15 6.26
C PHE A 12 15.55 28.07 5.79
N LEU A 13 15.30 27.46 4.63
CA LEU A 13 13.95 27.27 4.13
C LEU A 13 13.37 26.00 4.76
N PRO A 14 12.26 26.10 5.53
CA PRO A 14 11.67 24.94 6.18
C PRO A 14 11.09 23.99 5.13
N LEU A 15 11.28 22.69 5.32
CA LEU A 15 10.60 21.68 4.51
C LEU A 15 9.10 21.73 4.82
N GLN A 16 8.29 21.97 3.79
CA GLN A 16 6.84 22.09 3.95
C GLN A 16 6.14 20.77 3.58
N PRO A 17 4.99 20.47 4.20
CA PRO A 17 4.16 19.32 3.83
C PRO A 17 3.78 19.29 2.35
N GLY A 18 3.47 20.44 1.76
CA GLY A 18 3.18 20.55 0.33
C GLY A 18 4.36 20.18 -0.58
N THR A 19 5.60 20.44 -0.14
CA THR A 19 6.79 19.97 -0.86
C THR A 19 6.88 18.44 -0.83
N ALA A 20 6.53 17.82 0.30
CA ALA A 20 6.50 16.36 0.41
C ALA A 20 5.45 15.76 -0.53
N ASP A 21 4.25 16.35 -0.61
CA ASP A 21 3.19 15.89 -1.52
C ASP A 21 3.67 15.86 -2.98
N ILE A 22 4.32 16.95 -3.43
CA ILE A 22 4.87 17.06 -4.80
C ILE A 22 5.97 16.02 -5.03
N VAL A 23 6.94 15.93 -4.12
CA VAL A 23 8.08 15.00 -4.25
C VAL A 23 7.59 13.55 -4.28
N PHE A 24 6.63 13.19 -3.41
CA PHE A 24 6.10 11.83 -3.34
C PHE A 24 5.33 11.48 -4.60
N SER A 25 4.48 12.39 -5.09
CA SER A 25 3.74 12.22 -6.35
C SER A 25 4.68 12.03 -7.54
N ILE A 26 5.73 12.85 -7.66
CA ILE A 26 6.74 12.71 -8.72
C ILE A 26 7.44 11.36 -8.62
N CYS A 27 7.88 10.97 -7.43
CA CYS A 27 8.59 9.69 -7.24
C CYS A 27 7.68 8.49 -7.52
N TYR A 28 6.40 8.56 -7.13
CA TYR A 28 5.41 7.53 -7.42
C TYR A 28 5.17 7.37 -8.91
N ASN A 29 4.90 8.48 -9.60
CA ASN A 29 4.63 8.48 -11.05
C ASN A 29 5.86 8.06 -11.87
N ALA A 30 7.06 8.37 -11.40
CA ALA A 30 8.32 7.94 -12.02
C ALA A 30 8.73 6.50 -11.64
N ASP A 31 7.93 5.79 -10.83
CA ASP A 31 8.21 4.46 -10.30
C ASP A 31 9.56 4.35 -9.56
N ARG A 32 9.92 5.40 -8.82
CA ARG A 32 11.18 5.51 -8.06
C ARG A 32 10.98 5.33 -6.55
N TRP A 33 10.75 4.09 -6.14
CA TRP A 33 10.61 3.72 -4.72
C TRP A 33 11.84 4.06 -3.87
N ASP A 34 13.04 3.89 -4.43
CA ASP A 34 14.32 4.23 -3.80
C ASP A 34 14.43 5.72 -3.44
N LEU A 35 13.92 6.59 -4.32
CA LEU A 35 13.89 8.03 -4.08
C LEU A 35 12.76 8.39 -3.11
N LEU A 36 11.57 7.81 -3.28
CA LEU A 36 10.44 8.11 -2.40
C LEU A 36 10.78 7.77 -0.95
N SER A 37 11.22 6.54 -0.67
CA SER A 37 11.61 6.09 0.67
C SER A 37 12.68 6.99 1.30
N LYS A 38 13.74 7.29 0.54
CA LYS A 38 14.82 8.19 0.97
C LYS A 38 14.34 9.60 1.32
N TYR A 39 13.48 10.18 0.49
CA TYR A 39 12.97 11.53 0.75
C TYR A 39 11.96 11.54 1.88
N ALA A 40 11.09 10.55 1.96
CA ALA A 40 10.10 10.42 3.01
C ALA A 40 10.73 10.35 4.39
N GLU A 41 11.80 9.56 4.57
CA GLU A 41 12.57 9.56 5.80
C GLU A 41 13.13 10.94 6.17
N ARG A 42 13.60 11.72 5.19
CA ARG A 42 14.16 13.06 5.43
C ARG A 42 13.10 14.04 5.88
N PHE A 43 11.92 14.02 5.26
CA PHE A 43 10.79 14.84 5.69
C PHE A 43 10.36 14.48 7.13
N VAL A 44 10.27 13.18 7.45
CA VAL A 44 9.92 12.72 8.81
C VAL A 44 11.00 13.12 9.83
N LYS A 45 12.29 12.93 9.52
CA LYS A 45 13.42 13.33 10.40
C LYS A 45 13.47 14.84 10.64
N ALA A 46 13.06 15.63 9.65
CA ALA A 46 12.93 17.09 9.79
C ALA A 46 11.67 17.54 10.55
N GLY A 47 10.86 16.60 11.06
CA GLY A 47 9.66 16.90 11.84
C GLY A 47 8.49 17.39 11.01
N VAL A 48 8.51 17.19 9.69
CA VAL A 48 7.43 17.64 8.79
C VAL A 48 6.17 16.84 9.06
N LYS A 49 5.08 17.55 9.34
CA LYS A 49 3.74 16.97 9.50
C LYS A 49 3.17 16.63 8.12
N LEU A 50 3.47 15.43 7.63
CA LEU A 50 3.00 14.96 6.34
C LEU A 50 1.47 15.00 6.26
N HIS A 51 0.96 15.42 5.11
CA HIS A 51 -0.46 15.36 4.82
C HIS A 51 -0.93 13.92 4.60
N ARG A 52 -2.25 13.75 4.67
CA ARG A 52 -2.90 12.47 4.37
C ARG A 52 -2.52 11.93 2.98
N ALA A 53 -2.50 12.79 1.96
CA ALA A 53 -2.17 12.40 0.59
C ALA A 53 -0.75 11.83 0.46
N ALA A 54 0.25 12.43 1.13
CA ALA A 54 1.60 11.88 1.18
C ALA A 54 1.63 10.47 1.81
N PHE A 55 0.88 10.23 2.89
CA PHE A 55 0.79 8.88 3.47
C PHE A 55 0.07 7.90 2.54
N ASP A 56 -1.00 8.33 1.86
CA ASP A 56 -1.71 7.50 0.87
C ASP A 56 -0.76 7.03 -0.23
N ILE A 57 0.00 7.96 -0.83
CA ILE A 57 0.99 7.66 -1.88
C ILE A 57 2.10 6.74 -1.35
N TRP A 58 2.66 7.07 -0.18
CA TRP A 58 3.80 6.33 0.36
C TRP A 58 3.42 4.88 0.72
N MET A 59 2.27 4.69 1.39
CA MET A 59 1.79 3.35 1.74
C MET A 59 1.35 2.54 0.52
N ASP A 60 0.67 3.16 -0.46
CA ASP A 60 0.31 2.46 -1.69
C ASP A 60 1.54 2.01 -2.46
N PHE A 61 2.57 2.86 -2.57
CA PHE A 61 3.82 2.46 -3.22
C PHE A 61 4.54 1.34 -2.46
N ALA A 62 4.57 1.38 -1.13
CA ALA A 62 5.13 0.30 -0.31
C ALA A 62 4.43 -1.04 -0.58
N ALA A 63 3.09 -1.01 -0.68
CA ALA A 63 2.29 -2.17 -1.02
C ALA A 63 2.51 -2.65 -2.46
N LYS A 64 2.67 -1.72 -3.41
CA LYS A 64 3.00 -1.98 -4.82
C LYS A 64 4.34 -2.71 -4.96
N VAL A 65 5.37 -2.30 -4.22
CA VAL A 65 6.70 -2.96 -4.23
C VAL A 65 6.77 -4.22 -3.37
N GLY A 66 5.79 -4.47 -2.51
CA GLY A 66 5.75 -5.64 -1.64
C GLY A 66 6.64 -5.54 -0.41
N ASP A 67 6.89 -4.33 0.09
CA ASP A 67 7.71 -4.11 1.29
C ASP A 67 6.81 -4.01 2.52
N SER A 68 6.50 -5.16 3.15
CA SER A 68 5.62 -5.21 4.32
C SER A 68 6.20 -4.47 5.53
N GLN A 69 7.52 -4.48 5.70
CA GLN A 69 8.19 -3.74 6.79
C GLN A 69 7.97 -2.23 6.66
N SER A 70 8.14 -1.70 5.44
CA SER A 70 7.85 -0.30 5.16
C SER A 70 6.38 0.04 5.37
N ILE A 71 5.43 -0.81 4.94
CA ILE A 71 3.99 -0.58 5.17
C ILE A 71 3.69 -0.37 6.66
N TRP A 72 4.20 -1.24 7.54
CA TRP A 72 3.95 -1.15 8.97
C TRP A 72 4.66 0.04 9.61
N HIS A 73 5.88 0.33 9.19
CA HIS A 73 6.62 1.52 9.63
C HIS A 73 5.84 2.80 9.28
N ILE A 74 5.40 2.94 8.03
CA ILE A 74 4.66 4.11 7.56
C ILE A 74 3.31 4.19 8.26
N ASN A 75 2.60 3.07 8.48
CA ASN A 75 1.32 3.09 9.19
C ASN A 75 1.48 3.55 10.65
N SER A 76 2.58 3.19 11.32
CA SER A 76 2.90 3.68 12.67
C SER A 76 3.09 5.20 12.67
N LEU A 77 3.83 5.73 11.69
CA LEU A 77 4.01 7.18 11.51
C LEU A 77 2.68 7.87 11.21
N ARG A 78 1.89 7.33 10.28
CA ARG A 78 0.56 7.82 9.92
C ARG A 78 -0.33 7.91 11.16
N GLY A 79 -0.38 6.87 11.99
CA GLY A 79 -1.22 6.84 13.20
C GLY A 79 -0.93 7.96 14.21
N ARG A 80 0.28 8.52 14.20
CA ARG A 80 0.66 9.69 15.03
C ARG A 80 0.17 11.02 14.46
N SER A 81 -0.09 11.10 13.16
CA SER A 81 -0.39 12.36 12.45
C SER A 81 -1.81 12.42 11.90
N VAL A 82 -2.32 11.32 11.37
CA VAL A 82 -3.63 11.20 10.71
C VAL A 82 -4.39 10.06 11.36
N LYS A 83 -5.56 10.37 11.96
CA LYS A 83 -6.32 9.38 12.74
C LYS A 83 -7.05 8.37 11.85
N HIS A 84 -7.78 8.85 10.84
CA HIS A 84 -8.63 8.01 10.01
C HIS A 84 -7.85 7.34 8.86
N TYR A 85 -8.25 6.11 8.53
CA TYR A 85 -7.79 5.42 7.34
C TYR A 85 -8.51 5.97 6.09
N THR A 86 -7.78 5.95 4.99
CA THR A 86 -8.29 6.10 3.63
C THR A 86 -8.43 4.73 2.99
N LEU A 87 -9.09 4.66 1.84
CA LEU A 87 -9.08 3.43 1.03
C LEU A 87 -7.65 2.99 0.73
N ALA A 88 -6.79 3.90 0.26
CA ALA A 88 -5.38 3.62 -0.04
C ALA A 88 -4.62 3.05 1.16
N THR A 89 -4.65 3.73 2.32
CA THR A 89 -3.88 3.28 3.51
C THR A 89 -4.47 2.02 4.14
N GLY A 90 -5.79 1.84 4.11
CA GLY A 90 -6.45 0.63 4.60
C GLY A 90 -6.16 -0.59 3.74
N PHE A 91 -6.26 -0.47 2.41
CA PHE A 91 -5.89 -1.53 1.48
C PHE A 91 -4.38 -1.81 1.47
N ALA A 92 -3.54 -0.80 1.66
CA ALA A 92 -2.11 -1.02 1.85
C ALA A 92 -1.82 -1.87 3.11
N CYS A 93 -2.56 -1.66 4.22
CA CYS A 93 -2.44 -2.53 5.40
C CYS A 93 -2.94 -3.96 5.12
N ALA A 94 -4.02 -4.13 4.37
CA ALA A 94 -4.52 -5.45 3.98
C ALA A 94 -3.50 -6.20 3.11
N LYS A 95 -2.94 -5.52 2.10
CA LYS A 95 -1.82 -6.01 1.28
C LYS A 95 -0.61 -6.38 2.15
N GLY A 96 -0.26 -5.54 3.14
CA GLY A 96 0.79 -5.85 4.12
C GLY A 96 0.54 -7.13 4.91
N SER A 97 -0.69 -7.35 5.39
CA SER A 97 -1.06 -8.59 6.08
C SER A 97 -0.97 -9.82 5.17
N LEU A 98 -1.33 -9.70 3.89
CA LEU A 98 -1.17 -10.78 2.90
C LEU A 98 0.30 -11.11 2.65
N LEU A 99 1.17 -10.10 2.56
CA LEU A 99 2.62 -10.28 2.44
C LEU A 99 3.20 -10.99 3.67
N ASP A 100 2.64 -10.75 4.85
CA ASP A 100 3.02 -11.40 6.11
C ASP A 100 2.34 -12.77 6.32
N ARG A 101 1.62 -13.30 5.32
CA ARG A 101 0.93 -14.60 5.36
C ARG A 101 -0.18 -14.68 6.41
N LYS A 102 -0.92 -13.59 6.59
CA LYS A 102 -2.02 -13.46 7.57
C LYS A 102 -3.31 -13.01 6.87
N PRO A 103 -3.96 -13.88 6.09
CA PRO A 103 -5.17 -13.54 5.34
C PRO A 103 -6.35 -13.15 6.25
N GLU A 104 -6.44 -13.70 7.45
CA GLU A 104 -7.47 -13.35 8.44
C GLU A 104 -7.31 -11.89 8.89
N ASN A 105 -6.07 -11.49 9.19
CA ASN A 105 -5.76 -10.11 9.54
C ASN A 105 -6.05 -9.16 8.37
N ALA A 106 -5.81 -9.59 7.12
CA ALA A 106 -6.13 -8.79 5.95
C ALA A 106 -7.64 -8.53 5.83
N ALA A 107 -8.45 -9.57 6.05
CA ALA A 107 -9.91 -9.48 6.09
C ALA A 107 -10.37 -8.52 7.21
N ASP A 108 -9.83 -8.65 8.41
CA ASP A 108 -10.15 -7.76 9.54
C ASP A 108 -9.83 -6.29 9.24
N LYS A 109 -8.72 -6.01 8.54
CA LYS A 109 -8.38 -4.63 8.12
C LYS A 109 -9.41 -4.07 7.13
N ILE A 110 -9.84 -4.85 6.15
CA ILE A 110 -10.83 -4.44 5.16
C ILE A 110 -12.19 -4.23 5.82
N LYS A 111 -12.59 -5.13 6.73
CA LYS A 111 -13.83 -4.98 7.51
C LYS A 111 -13.83 -3.72 8.36
N LEU A 112 -12.77 -3.50 9.15
CA LEU A 112 -12.63 -2.30 9.97
C LEU A 112 -12.66 -1.03 9.12
N LEU A 113 -12.01 -1.06 7.96
CA LEU A 113 -12.06 0.04 6.99
C LEU A 113 -13.50 0.27 6.50
N TYR A 114 -14.22 -0.78 6.11
CA TYR A 114 -15.59 -0.69 5.61
C TYR A 114 -16.56 -0.12 6.65
N GLU A 115 -16.44 -0.54 7.91
CA GLU A 115 -17.27 -0.05 9.01
C GLU A 115 -17.06 1.45 9.29
N HIS A 116 -15.84 1.95 9.09
CA HIS A 116 -15.46 3.33 9.41
C HIS A 116 -15.52 4.26 8.20
N LEU A 117 -15.83 3.73 7.01
CA LEU A 117 -16.00 4.53 5.80
C LEU A 117 -17.40 5.16 5.75
N PRO A 118 -17.52 6.42 5.29
CA PRO A 118 -18.82 7.00 4.94
C PRO A 118 -19.55 6.12 3.91
N ASP A 119 -20.88 6.05 3.96
CA ASP A 119 -21.67 5.19 3.07
C ASP A 119 -21.41 5.47 1.59
N GLN A 120 -21.19 6.73 1.23
CA GLN A 120 -20.82 7.16 -0.12
C GLN A 120 -19.51 6.53 -0.62
N LYS A 121 -18.63 6.10 0.29
CA LYS A 121 -17.34 5.51 -0.04
C LYS A 121 -17.30 3.98 -0.01
N LYS A 122 -18.32 3.34 0.57
CA LYS A 122 -18.42 1.89 0.67
C LYS A 122 -18.43 1.18 -0.69
N PRO A 123 -19.08 1.69 -1.74
CA PRO A 123 -19.02 1.07 -3.07
C PRO A 123 -17.59 0.93 -3.61
N PHE A 124 -16.71 1.91 -3.36
CA PHE A 124 -15.32 1.85 -3.83
C PHE A 124 -14.47 0.78 -3.13
N VAL A 125 -14.94 0.21 -2.01
CA VAL A 125 -14.26 -0.94 -1.38
C VAL A 125 -14.30 -2.15 -2.30
N LYS A 126 -15.42 -2.35 -3.03
CA LYS A 126 -15.53 -3.40 -4.04
C LYS A 126 -14.50 -3.18 -5.15
N ASP A 127 -14.44 -1.96 -5.70
CA ASP A 127 -13.51 -1.63 -6.78
C ASP A 127 -12.04 -1.85 -6.36
N GLU A 128 -11.67 -1.46 -5.14
CA GLU A 128 -10.32 -1.67 -4.62
C GLU A 128 -10.02 -3.14 -4.32
N LEU A 129 -11.02 -3.92 -3.89
CA LEU A 129 -10.88 -5.36 -3.68
C LEU A 129 -10.70 -6.11 -5.01
N GLU A 130 -11.45 -5.74 -6.04
CA GLU A 130 -11.26 -6.27 -7.39
C GLU A 130 -9.87 -5.92 -7.97
N LYS A 131 -9.38 -4.69 -7.76
CA LYS A 131 -8.01 -4.31 -8.14
C LYS A 131 -6.95 -5.12 -7.40
N LEU A 132 -7.16 -5.37 -6.10
CA LEU A 132 -6.28 -6.21 -5.29
C LEU A 132 -6.24 -7.64 -5.80
N ILE A 133 -7.37 -8.19 -6.26
CA ILE A 133 -7.46 -9.56 -6.80
C ILE A 133 -6.84 -9.66 -8.20
N ALA A 134 -7.21 -8.77 -9.11
CA ALA A 134 -6.87 -8.90 -10.53
C ALA A 134 -5.46 -8.39 -10.89
N GLY A 135 -5.00 -7.31 -10.25
CA GLY A 135 -3.79 -6.59 -10.70
C GLY A 135 -2.60 -6.73 -9.75
N TRP A 136 -2.84 -6.56 -8.45
CA TRP A 136 -1.77 -6.44 -7.47
C TRP A 136 -0.84 -7.67 -7.34
N PRO A 137 -1.32 -8.94 -7.39
CA PRO A 137 -0.46 -10.11 -7.19
C PRO A 137 0.60 -10.22 -8.27
N THR A 138 0.19 -10.01 -9.53
CA THR A 138 1.09 -9.98 -10.69
C THR A 138 2.11 -8.86 -10.58
N GLU A 139 1.69 -7.68 -10.13
CA GLU A 139 2.58 -6.53 -9.99
C GLU A 139 3.63 -6.73 -8.88
N VAL A 140 3.21 -7.20 -7.70
CA VAL A 140 4.11 -7.35 -6.56
C VAL A 140 5.12 -8.47 -6.81
N VAL A 141 4.70 -9.58 -7.42
CA VAL A 141 5.59 -10.70 -7.79
C VAL A 141 6.65 -10.26 -8.80
N LYS A 142 6.29 -9.45 -9.80
CA LYS A 142 7.25 -8.93 -10.79
C LYS A 142 8.34 -8.07 -10.15
N ARG A 143 8.04 -7.39 -9.04
CA ARG A 143 8.99 -6.52 -8.33
C ARG A 143 9.88 -7.28 -7.33
N GLN A 144 9.52 -8.51 -6.96
CA GLN A 144 10.36 -9.35 -6.11
C GLN A 144 11.58 -9.92 -6.83
N LYS A 145 12.59 -10.28 -6.02
CA LYS A 145 13.77 -11.02 -6.48
C LYS A 145 13.36 -12.39 -7.02
N LYS A 146 14.05 -12.87 -8.07
CA LYS A 146 13.69 -14.08 -8.84
C LYS A 146 13.50 -15.32 -7.96
N ASP A 147 14.33 -15.48 -6.92
CA ASP A 147 14.29 -16.56 -5.93
C ASP A 147 13.00 -16.59 -5.11
N LYS A 148 12.40 -15.43 -4.85
CA LYS A 148 11.19 -15.29 -4.01
C LYS A 148 9.89 -15.21 -4.79
N ARG A 149 9.94 -15.06 -6.12
CA ARG A 149 8.74 -14.85 -6.96
C ARG A 149 7.75 -16.00 -6.85
N LYS A 150 8.25 -17.22 -7.03
CA LYS A 150 7.40 -18.42 -7.05
C LYS A 150 6.73 -18.67 -5.70
N GLU A 151 7.50 -18.55 -4.62
CA GLU A 151 6.98 -18.69 -3.25
C GLU A 151 5.91 -17.62 -2.96
N LEU A 152 6.17 -16.35 -3.31
CA LEU A 152 5.19 -15.28 -3.11
C LEU A 152 3.94 -15.46 -3.98
N GLU A 153 4.09 -15.93 -5.21
CA GLU A 153 2.96 -16.19 -6.10
C GLU A 153 2.06 -17.29 -5.55
N GLU A 154 2.62 -18.47 -5.24
CA GLU A 154 1.89 -19.58 -4.61
C GLU A 154 1.23 -19.15 -3.30
N ALA A 155 1.92 -18.31 -2.53
CA ALA A 155 1.42 -17.72 -1.32
C ALA A 155 0.15 -16.88 -1.55
N LEU A 156 0.21 -15.91 -2.48
CA LEU A 156 -0.91 -15.02 -2.77
C LEU A 156 -2.10 -15.76 -3.40
N MET A 157 -1.84 -16.76 -4.24
CA MET A 157 -2.88 -17.62 -4.83
C MET A 157 -3.70 -18.35 -3.77
N LYS A 158 -3.10 -18.69 -2.62
CA LYS A 158 -3.80 -19.33 -1.49
C LYS A 158 -4.43 -18.31 -0.54
N ASP A 159 -3.72 -17.25 -0.22
CA ASP A 159 -4.11 -16.33 0.85
C ASP A 159 -5.24 -15.39 0.43
N ILE A 160 -5.28 -14.93 -0.82
CA ILE A 160 -6.32 -14.00 -1.25
C ILE A 160 -7.70 -14.65 -1.24
N PRO A 161 -7.90 -15.88 -1.79
CA PRO A 161 -9.17 -16.59 -1.61
C PRO A 161 -9.54 -16.81 -0.14
N THR A 162 -8.54 -17.12 0.70
CA THR A 162 -8.76 -17.31 2.15
C THR A 162 -9.22 -16.01 2.82
N MET A 163 -8.61 -14.88 2.46
CA MET A 163 -9.02 -13.55 2.93
C MET A 163 -10.47 -13.24 2.50
N VAL A 164 -10.85 -13.54 1.26
CA VAL A 164 -12.23 -13.33 0.77
C VAL A 164 -13.22 -14.21 1.53
N ASP A 165 -12.91 -15.49 1.75
CA ASP A 165 -13.73 -16.39 2.57
C ASP A 165 -13.88 -15.88 4.02
N CYS A 166 -12.80 -15.37 4.62
CA CYS A 166 -12.84 -14.72 5.93
C CYS A 166 -13.73 -13.47 5.96
N LEU A 167 -13.74 -12.66 4.89
CA LEU A 167 -14.61 -11.49 4.78
C LEU A 167 -16.09 -11.89 4.76
N THR A 168 -16.44 -12.86 3.92
CA THR A 168 -17.81 -13.39 3.81
C THR A 168 -18.26 -14.00 5.14
N LYS A 169 -17.43 -14.84 5.77
CA LYS A 169 -17.71 -15.42 7.11
C LYS A 169 -17.89 -14.36 8.20
N SER A 170 -17.21 -13.23 8.06
CA SER A 170 -17.28 -12.12 9.02
C SER A 170 -18.47 -11.17 8.77
N GLY A 171 -19.34 -11.50 7.82
CA GLY A 171 -20.57 -10.76 7.52
C GLY A 171 -20.41 -9.64 6.48
N LEU A 172 -19.24 -9.53 5.84
CA LEU A 172 -19.01 -8.57 4.76
C LEU A 172 -18.95 -9.32 3.42
N ASP A 173 -20.13 -9.65 2.88
CA ASP A 173 -20.27 -10.34 1.60
C ASP A 173 -20.20 -9.33 0.45
N ILE A 174 -18.99 -9.11 -0.07
CA ILE A 174 -18.75 -8.27 -1.25
C ILE A 174 -18.56 -9.22 -2.44
N PRO A 175 -19.44 -9.18 -3.46
CA PRO A 175 -19.31 -10.06 -4.61
C PRO A 175 -18.03 -9.70 -5.37
N VAL A 176 -17.08 -10.64 -5.43
CA VAL A 176 -15.80 -10.46 -6.12
C VAL A 176 -15.49 -11.67 -7.00
N GLU A 177 -14.89 -11.38 -8.15
CA GLU A 177 -14.53 -12.40 -9.13
C GLU A 177 -13.13 -12.95 -8.84
N LEU A 178 -13.07 -14.08 -8.13
CA LEU A 178 -11.82 -14.80 -7.87
C LEU A 178 -11.25 -15.47 -9.14
N ASP A 179 -12.04 -15.61 -10.20
CA ASP A 179 -11.58 -16.14 -11.50
C ASP A 179 -10.55 -15.22 -12.17
N LYS A 180 -10.53 -13.94 -11.80
CA LYS A 180 -9.53 -12.95 -12.24
C LYS A 180 -8.23 -13.01 -11.45
N LEU A 181 -8.19 -13.79 -10.37
CA LEU A 181 -6.98 -14.01 -9.59
C LEU A 181 -6.04 -14.81 -10.49
N ALA A 182 -5.04 -14.12 -11.03
CA ALA A 182 -4.25 -14.55 -12.18
C ALA A 182 -3.97 -16.05 -12.13
N THR A 183 -4.65 -16.80 -13.00
CA THR A 183 -4.34 -18.20 -13.28
C THR A 183 -2.85 -18.26 -13.62
N PRO A 184 -2.08 -19.27 -13.19
CA PRO A 184 -0.63 -19.28 -13.37
C PRO A 184 -0.28 -19.03 -14.83
N GLN A 185 0.12 -17.80 -15.17
CA GLN A 185 0.75 -17.52 -16.46
C GLN A 185 2.21 -17.93 -16.35
N LEU A 186 2.41 -19.19 -15.98
CA LEU A 186 3.56 -19.99 -16.40
C LEU A 186 3.16 -20.67 -17.70
N GLN A 187 2.89 -19.88 -18.73
CA GLN A 187 2.97 -20.34 -20.11
C GLN A 187 3.77 -19.34 -20.95
N VAL A 188 5.03 -19.74 -21.13
CA VAL A 188 5.82 -19.66 -22.38
C VAL A 188 6.24 -18.26 -22.86
N ALA A 189 7.46 -17.87 -22.53
CA ALA A 189 8.60 -17.71 -23.47
C ALA A 189 9.82 -17.11 -22.75
#